data_AF-A0A1E7QWM7-F1
#
_entry.id   AF-A0A1E7QWM7-F1
#
_cell.length_a   1.000
_cell.length_b   1.000
_cell.length_c   1.000
_cell.angle_alpha   90.00
_cell.angle_beta   90.00
_cell.angle_gamma   90.00
#
_symmetry.space_group_name_H-M   'P 1'
#
loop_
_entity.id
_entity.type
_entity.pdbx_description
1 polymer ?
#
loop_
_entity_poly.entity_id
_entity_poly.type
_entity_poly.pdbx_seq_one_letter_code
_entity_poly.pdbx_strand_id
1 'polypeptide(L)'
;MSFQLVPYQYQATWQEALSIYLYVKIYINHVIVKDVTIQNYPSFELYDHHVKKYTIWYQNSNRKEDKIKRWIMTHHAEIAYFQENFGQIFQAKVEFWQDRKKTEYYKTKLQQAFEFENFIAHKLQQEYGINIEPYLTPQGQYDLGENKLGIEIKNDQLIKKYKNIYIEYAEKARASNANYIPSGILKKDNTRFFLIGDEQKFWIFRKSRLLEIYYEEIRYQQQQQRSRRKIQFKQKETSKGFVYPVIAAQHEAISFEQMVQELF
;
A
#
# COMPACT_ATOMS: atom_id res chain seq x y z
N MET A 1 -10.78 20.16 17.81
CA MET A 1 -11.24 20.65 16.48
C MET A 1 -12.59 20.01 16.18
N SER A 2 -13.53 20.73 15.55
CA SER A 2 -14.79 20.11 15.10
C SER A 2 -14.54 19.28 13.84
N PHE A 3 -15.01 18.03 13.83
CA PHE A 3 -14.91 17.17 12.65
C PHE A 3 -15.72 17.76 11.48
N GLN A 4 -15.14 17.67 10.28
CA GLN A 4 -15.78 18.05 9.03
C GLN A 4 -15.63 16.90 8.04
N LEU A 5 -16.65 16.74 7.20
CA LEU A 5 -16.58 15.82 6.07
C LEU A 5 -15.53 16.29 5.07
N VAL A 6 -14.60 15.40 4.73
CA VAL A 6 -13.50 15.65 3.80
C VAL A 6 -13.60 14.75 2.56
N PRO A 7 -13.16 15.19 1.37
CA PRO A 7 -13.07 14.28 0.23
C PRO A 7 -12.13 13.11 0.56
N TYR A 8 -12.36 11.96 -0.07
CA TYR A 8 -11.46 10.81 0.07
C TYR A 8 -10.33 10.94 -0.95
N GLN A 9 -9.12 11.23 -0.47
CA GLN A 9 -7.91 11.50 -1.27
C GLN A 9 -6.77 10.53 -0.95
N TYR A 10 -7.07 9.39 -0.29
CA TYR A 10 -6.10 8.34 0.04
C TYR A 10 -4.94 8.83 0.92
N GLN A 11 -5.20 9.81 1.77
CA GLN A 11 -4.21 10.32 2.73
C GLN A 11 -4.16 9.48 4.01
N ALA A 12 -5.04 8.48 4.14
CA ALA A 12 -5.12 7.59 5.30
C ALA A 12 -5.31 8.34 6.63
N THR A 13 -5.98 9.50 6.59
CA THR A 13 -6.26 10.31 7.79
C THR A 13 -7.50 9.80 8.52
N TRP A 14 -7.59 10.10 9.82
CA TRP A 14 -8.77 9.76 10.60
C TRP A 14 -10.03 10.45 10.06
N GLN A 15 -9.91 11.66 9.51
CA GLN A 15 -11.03 12.39 8.93
C GLN A 15 -11.56 11.68 7.68
N GLU A 16 -10.69 11.25 6.77
CA GLU A 16 -11.11 10.49 5.57
C GLU A 16 -11.77 9.17 5.97
N ALA A 17 -11.12 8.43 6.86
CA ALA A 17 -11.60 7.16 7.39
C ALA A 17 -13.00 7.27 8.00
N LEU A 18 -13.21 8.24 8.88
CA LEU A 18 -14.51 8.45 9.52
C LEU A 18 -15.55 8.96 8.52
N SER A 19 -15.18 9.88 7.62
CA SER A 19 -16.10 10.45 6.63
C SER A 19 -16.68 9.38 5.71
N ILE A 20 -15.83 8.52 5.14
CA ILE A 20 -16.28 7.46 4.24
C ILE A 20 -17.03 6.36 5.00
N TYR A 21 -16.62 6.04 6.23
CA TYR A 21 -17.32 5.07 7.07
C TYR A 21 -18.77 5.50 7.35
N LEU A 22 -18.96 6.76 7.81
CA LEU A 22 -20.28 7.30 8.11
C LEU A 22 -21.16 7.32 6.85
N TYR A 23 -20.59 7.71 5.71
CA TYR A 23 -21.29 7.65 4.43
C TYR A 23 -21.75 6.22 4.10
N VAL A 24 -20.84 5.24 4.17
CA VAL A 24 -21.19 3.85 3.84
C VAL A 24 -22.27 3.33 4.79
N LYS A 25 -22.15 3.55 6.10
CA LYS A 25 -23.16 3.08 7.05
C LYS A 25 -24.53 3.70 6.80
N ILE A 26 -24.59 5.02 6.61
CA ILE A 26 -25.86 5.75 6.53
C ILE A 26 -26.51 5.64 5.15
N TYR A 27 -25.73 5.76 4.08
CA TYR A 27 -26.26 5.91 2.72
C TYR A 27 -26.19 4.63 1.90
N ILE A 28 -25.21 3.76 2.14
CA ILE A 28 -25.07 2.50 1.40
C ILE A 28 -25.74 1.35 2.16
N ASN A 29 -25.48 1.24 3.46
CA ASN A 29 -26.00 0.16 4.29
C ASN A 29 -27.36 0.51 4.93
N HIS A 30 -27.85 1.73 4.73
CA HIS A 30 -29.12 2.22 5.25
C HIS A 30 -29.28 2.10 6.78
N VAL A 31 -28.17 2.15 7.52
CA VAL A 31 -28.21 2.17 8.99
C VAL A 31 -28.87 3.47 9.44
N ILE A 32 -29.83 3.35 10.37
CA ILE A 32 -30.51 4.52 10.95
C ILE A 32 -29.48 5.32 11.73
N VAL A 33 -29.49 6.66 11.55
CA VAL A 33 -28.47 7.56 12.10
C VAL A 33 -28.18 7.33 13.58
N LYS A 34 -29.20 7.12 14.41
CA LYS A 34 -29.06 6.89 15.86
C LYS A 34 -28.34 5.58 16.22
N ASP A 35 -28.32 4.61 15.32
CA ASP A 35 -27.76 3.27 15.52
C ASP A 35 -26.35 3.14 14.91
N VAL A 36 -25.85 4.21 14.28
CA VAL A 36 -24.48 4.26 13.75
C VAL A 36 -23.52 4.45 14.93
N THR A 37 -22.62 3.50 15.11
CA THR A 37 -21.56 3.55 16.13
C THR A 37 -20.19 3.32 15.50
N ILE A 38 -19.17 3.97 16.03
CA ILE A 38 -17.78 3.75 15.63
C ILE A 38 -17.22 2.39 16.05
N GLN A 39 -17.86 1.68 16.99
CA GLN A 39 -17.40 0.37 17.47
C GLN A 39 -17.40 -0.71 16.36
N ASN A 40 -18.18 -0.49 15.30
CA ASN A 40 -18.23 -1.38 14.13
C ASN A 40 -17.20 -1.00 13.05
N TYR A 41 -16.36 0.01 13.26
CA TYR A 41 -15.33 0.40 12.31
C TYR A 41 -14.21 -0.65 12.14
N PRO A 42 -13.72 -1.34 13.19
CA PRO A 42 -12.67 -2.34 13.03
C PRO A 42 -13.04 -3.46 12.03
N SER A 43 -14.31 -3.87 11.97
CA SER A 43 -14.83 -4.86 11.02
C SER A 43 -15.32 -4.27 9.69
N PHE A 44 -15.22 -2.95 9.50
CA PHE A 44 -15.58 -2.30 8.25
C PHE A 44 -14.57 -2.63 7.14
N GLU A 45 -15.10 -3.04 5.99
CA GLU A 45 -14.36 -3.25 4.76
C GLU A 45 -14.66 -2.14 3.75
N LEU A 46 -13.60 -1.52 3.23
CA LEU A 46 -13.70 -0.50 2.20
C LEU A 46 -13.59 -1.14 0.82
N TYR A 47 -14.52 -0.82 -0.07
CA TYR A 47 -14.55 -1.33 -1.45
C TYR A 47 -14.49 -0.17 -2.43
N ASP A 48 -14.00 -0.43 -3.64
CA ASP A 48 -13.87 0.58 -4.70
C ASP A 48 -15.17 1.32 -5.02
N HIS A 49 -16.30 0.60 -5.00
CA HIS A 49 -17.61 1.19 -5.24
C HIS A 49 -18.05 2.12 -4.08
N HIS A 50 -17.58 1.89 -2.85
CA HIS A 50 -17.80 2.82 -1.73
C HIS A 50 -17.11 4.15 -2.02
N VAL A 51 -15.84 4.11 -2.42
CA VAL A 51 -15.05 5.32 -2.74
C VAL A 51 -15.68 6.07 -3.91
N LYS A 52 -16.00 5.38 -5.01
CA LYS A 52 -16.66 5.99 -6.19
C LYS A 52 -17.97 6.70 -5.82
N LYS A 53 -18.86 6.01 -5.09
CA LYS A 53 -20.15 6.58 -4.67
C LYS A 53 -19.97 7.73 -3.68
N TYR A 54 -19.01 7.62 -2.76
CA TYR A 54 -18.68 8.68 -1.81
C TYR A 54 -18.20 9.94 -2.53
N THR A 55 -17.29 9.82 -3.49
CA THR A 55 -16.76 10.96 -4.25
C THR A 55 -17.86 11.68 -5.02
N ILE A 56 -18.72 10.94 -5.72
CA ILE A 56 -19.88 11.49 -6.45
C ILE A 56 -20.85 12.18 -5.48
N TRP A 57 -21.14 11.53 -4.35
CA TRP A 57 -22.02 12.09 -3.33
C TRP A 57 -21.45 13.37 -2.72
N TYR A 58 -20.16 13.39 -2.37
CA TYR A 58 -19.48 14.53 -1.77
C TYR A 58 -19.54 15.76 -2.70
N GLN A 59 -19.28 15.55 -3.99
CA GLN A 59 -19.32 16.61 -5.02
C GLN A 59 -20.73 17.16 -5.27
N ASN A 60 -21.76 16.31 -5.23
CA ASN A 60 -23.14 16.69 -5.54
C ASN A 60 -23.99 17.07 -4.31
N SER A 61 -23.46 16.90 -3.10
CA SER A 61 -24.23 17.11 -1.87
C SER A 61 -24.53 18.60 -1.65
N ASN A 62 -25.78 19.00 -1.93
CA ASN A 62 -26.33 20.26 -1.41
C ASN A 62 -26.43 20.13 0.10
N ARG A 63 -25.46 20.73 0.80
CA ARG A 63 -25.10 20.55 2.23
C ARG A 63 -26.19 20.86 3.27
N LYS A 64 -27.48 20.95 2.90
CA LYS A 64 -28.51 21.52 3.77
C LYS A 64 -29.17 20.54 4.75
N GLU A 65 -29.19 19.22 4.51
CA GLU A 65 -29.73 18.25 5.48
C GLU A 65 -29.04 16.88 5.40
N ASP A 66 -27.74 16.87 5.63
CA ASP A 66 -26.98 15.63 5.63
C ASP A 66 -27.25 14.83 6.92
N LYS A 67 -27.69 13.58 6.75
CA LYS A 67 -27.86 12.63 7.86
C LYS A 67 -26.58 12.48 8.68
N ILE A 68 -25.42 12.60 8.02
CA ILE A 68 -24.11 12.56 8.67
C ILE A 68 -23.89 13.79 9.54
N LYS A 69 -24.28 15.01 9.11
CA LYS A 69 -24.17 16.21 9.95
C LYS A 69 -24.94 16.07 11.26
N ARG A 70 -26.15 15.49 11.20
CA ARG A 70 -26.92 15.19 12.42
C ARG A 70 -26.16 14.25 13.35
N TRP A 71 -25.54 13.20 12.80
CA TRP A 71 -24.68 12.31 13.56
C TRP A 71 -23.51 13.06 14.21
N ILE A 72 -22.80 13.89 13.45
CA ILE A 72 -21.64 14.67 13.91
C ILE A 72 -22.03 15.58 15.09
N MET A 73 -23.19 16.22 15.03
CA MET A 73 -23.68 17.13 16.07
C MET A 73 -24.07 16.44 17.38
N THR A 74 -24.31 15.13 17.37
CA THR A 74 -24.74 14.40 18.58
C THR A 74 -23.71 13.38 19.09
N HIS A 75 -22.61 13.13 18.36
CA HIS A 75 -21.61 12.10 18.69
C HIS A 75 -20.20 12.67 18.88
N HIS A 76 -20.09 13.85 19.51
CA HIS A 76 -18.80 14.52 19.73
C HIS A 76 -17.79 13.65 20.51
N ALA A 77 -18.24 12.93 21.54
CA ALA A 77 -17.38 12.05 22.32
C ALA A 77 -16.86 10.86 21.50
N GLU A 78 -17.69 10.28 20.63
CA GLU A 78 -17.25 9.21 19.73
C GLU A 78 -16.23 9.72 18.71
N ILE A 79 -16.45 10.91 18.15
CA ILE A 79 -15.48 11.52 17.22
C ILE A 79 -14.12 11.75 17.91
N ALA A 80 -14.12 12.31 19.12
CA ALA A 80 -12.91 12.52 19.89
C ALA A 80 -12.19 11.19 20.18
N TYR A 81 -12.93 10.19 20.65
CA TYR A 81 -12.40 8.84 20.89
C TYR A 81 -11.82 8.21 19.61
N PHE A 82 -12.52 8.35 18.48
CA PHE A 82 -12.03 7.84 17.20
C PHE A 82 -10.72 8.51 16.80
N GLN A 83 -10.64 9.83 16.91
CA GLN A 83 -9.44 10.61 16.58
C GLN A 83 -8.26 10.23 17.49
N GLU A 84 -8.47 10.21 18.82
CA GLU A 84 -7.43 9.93 19.81
C GLU A 84 -6.87 8.51 19.70
N ASN A 85 -7.68 7.56 19.22
CA ASN A 85 -7.30 6.15 19.09
C ASN A 85 -7.03 5.73 17.64
N PHE A 86 -6.95 6.68 16.70
CA PHE A 86 -6.58 6.40 15.32
C PHE A 86 -5.08 6.10 15.21
N GLY A 87 -4.72 5.07 14.46
CA GLY A 87 -3.36 4.50 14.42
C GLY A 87 -3.11 3.43 15.50
N GLN A 88 -4.04 3.22 16.44
CA GLN A 88 -3.94 2.16 17.46
C GLN A 88 -5.13 1.19 17.39
N ILE A 89 -6.34 1.70 17.70
CA ILE A 89 -7.58 0.92 17.68
C ILE A 89 -8.24 0.99 16.30
N PHE A 90 -8.25 2.20 15.73
CA PHE A 90 -8.82 2.46 14.40
C PHE A 90 -7.68 2.65 13.41
N GLN A 91 -7.72 1.94 12.29
CA GLN A 91 -6.72 2.04 11.23
C GLN A 91 -7.37 2.50 9.93
N ALA A 92 -6.61 3.17 9.08
CA ALA A 92 -7.04 3.41 7.70
C ALA A 92 -7.33 2.06 7.00
N LYS A 93 -8.36 2.01 6.16
CA LYS A 93 -8.76 0.79 5.47
C LYS A 93 -8.18 0.75 4.08
N VAL A 94 -7.53 -0.35 3.72
CA VAL A 94 -7.18 -0.62 2.32
C VAL A 94 -8.46 -0.73 1.49
N GLU A 95 -8.43 -0.19 0.28
CA GLU A 95 -9.53 -0.35 -0.67
C GLU A 95 -9.47 -1.73 -1.34
N PHE A 96 -10.55 -2.50 -1.21
CA PHE A 96 -10.71 -3.75 -1.95
C PHE A 96 -11.37 -3.51 -3.30
N TRP A 97 -10.59 -3.72 -4.36
CA TRP A 97 -11.12 -3.72 -5.73
C TRP A 97 -11.96 -4.96 -5.99
N GLN A 98 -13.03 -4.85 -6.76
CA GLN A 98 -13.90 -6.00 -7.10
C GLN A 98 -13.42 -6.78 -8.32
N ASP A 99 -12.11 -6.79 -8.58
CA ASP A 99 -11.46 -7.45 -9.71
C ASP A 99 -11.39 -8.99 -9.54
N ARG A 100 -11.42 -9.47 -8.30
CA ARG A 100 -11.39 -10.90 -7.95
C ARG A 100 -11.92 -11.15 -6.56
N LYS A 101 -12.40 -12.39 -6.31
CA LYS A 101 -12.72 -12.86 -4.97
C LYS A 101 -11.44 -12.94 -4.14
N LYS A 102 -11.45 -12.27 -2.99
CA LYS A 102 -10.32 -12.22 -2.05
C LYS A 102 -10.63 -13.08 -0.84
N THR A 103 -9.70 -13.95 -0.44
CA THR A 103 -9.81 -14.68 0.83
C THR A 103 -9.51 -13.75 2.00
N GLU A 104 -9.92 -14.11 3.21
CA GLU A 104 -9.61 -13.33 4.41
C GLU A 104 -8.10 -13.17 4.61
N TYR A 105 -7.32 -14.22 4.42
CA TYR A 105 -5.86 -14.14 4.43
C TYR A 105 -5.32 -13.11 3.44
N TYR A 106 -5.87 -13.08 2.22
CA TYR A 106 -5.44 -12.14 1.20
C TYR A 106 -5.81 -10.70 1.57
N LYS A 107 -7.01 -10.47 2.12
CA LYS A 107 -7.43 -9.16 2.64
C LYS A 107 -6.52 -8.68 3.77
N THR A 108 -6.16 -9.56 4.72
CA THR A 108 -5.19 -9.24 5.77
C THR A 108 -3.84 -8.82 5.17
N LYS A 109 -3.37 -9.52 4.14
CA LYS A 109 -2.09 -9.17 3.49
C LYS A 109 -2.13 -7.85 2.74
N LEU A 110 -3.25 -7.54 2.07
CA LEU A 110 -3.44 -6.21 1.47
C LEU A 110 -3.46 -5.10 2.52
N GLN A 111 -4.15 -5.32 3.64
CA GLN A 111 -4.20 -4.35 4.72
C GLN A 111 -2.81 -4.10 5.33
N GLN A 112 -2.03 -5.15 5.57
CA GLN A 112 -0.64 -5.05 6.05
C GLN A 112 0.28 -4.33 5.05
N ALA A 113 0.09 -4.55 3.75
CA ALA A 113 0.82 -3.83 2.71
C ALA A 113 0.49 -2.34 2.72
N PHE A 114 -0.80 -2.00 2.78
CA PHE A 114 -1.28 -0.63 2.86
C PHE A 114 -0.82 0.10 4.12
N GLU A 115 -0.80 -0.56 5.27
CA GLU A 115 -0.25 -0.01 6.53
C GLU A 115 1.23 0.35 6.37
N PHE A 116 2.02 -0.53 5.77
CA PHE A 116 3.44 -0.28 5.53
C PHE A 116 3.68 0.84 4.51
N GLU A 117 2.91 0.91 3.44
CA GLU A 117 2.95 2.02 2.48
C GLU A 117 2.66 3.36 3.17
N ASN A 118 1.62 3.40 4.02
CA ASN A 118 1.28 4.58 4.80
C ASN A 118 2.38 4.95 5.79
N PHE A 119 3.01 3.97 6.45
CA PHE A 119 4.14 4.22 7.34
C PHE A 119 5.29 4.93 6.59
N ILE A 120 5.67 4.47 5.40
CA ILE A 120 6.71 5.10 4.59
C ILE A 120 6.29 6.51 4.13
N ALA A 121 5.04 6.68 3.67
CA ALA A 121 4.51 7.97 3.26
C ALA A 121 4.53 8.98 4.42
N HIS A 122 4.10 8.57 5.61
CA HIS A 122 4.14 9.41 6.82
C HIS A 122 5.57 9.75 7.22
N LYS A 123 6.50 8.78 7.15
CA LYS A 123 7.91 9.03 7.47
C LYS A 123 8.53 10.08 6.52
N LEU A 124 8.29 9.97 5.22
CA LEU A 124 8.72 10.98 4.23
C LEU A 124 8.12 12.36 4.49
N GLN A 125 6.82 12.41 4.78
CA GLN A 125 6.10 13.66 5.02
C GLN A 125 6.55 14.35 6.31
N GLN A 126 6.75 13.59 7.40
CA GLN A 126 7.12 14.13 8.71
C GLN A 126 8.59 14.56 8.78
N GLU A 127 9.50 13.75 8.23
CA GLU A 127 10.94 14.00 8.36
C GLU A 127 11.47 14.95 7.27
N TYR A 128 10.83 14.99 6.10
CA TYR A 128 11.34 15.71 4.93
C TYR A 128 10.32 16.62 4.25
N GLY A 129 9.05 16.63 4.69
CA GLY A 129 8.00 17.42 4.05
C GLY A 129 7.57 16.88 2.67
N ILE A 130 7.91 15.64 2.34
CA ILE A 130 7.71 15.05 1.01
C ILE A 130 6.42 14.22 0.97
N ASN A 131 5.57 14.49 -0.01
CA ASN A 131 4.42 13.66 -0.33
C ASN A 131 4.76 12.71 -1.49
N ILE A 132 4.47 11.41 -1.33
CA ILE A 132 4.74 10.41 -2.37
C ILE A 132 3.83 10.57 -3.60
N GLU A 133 2.62 11.11 -3.41
CA GLU A 133 1.58 11.24 -4.43
C GLU A 133 1.28 9.90 -5.16
N PRO A 134 0.55 8.97 -4.50
CA PRO A 134 0.30 7.64 -5.05
C PRO A 134 -0.61 7.69 -6.28
N TYR A 135 -0.38 6.80 -7.25
CA TYR A 135 -1.31 6.60 -8.36
C TYR A 135 -2.47 5.70 -7.90
N LEU A 136 -3.69 6.19 -8.04
CA LEU A 136 -4.88 5.62 -7.38
C LEU A 136 -5.68 4.63 -8.23
N THR A 137 -5.30 4.47 -9.50
CA THR A 137 -6.00 3.57 -10.43
C THR A 137 -5.13 2.38 -10.79
N PRO A 138 -5.71 1.19 -11.04
CA PRO A 138 -4.96 0.03 -11.51
C PRO A 138 -4.11 0.35 -12.75
N GLN A 139 -4.71 1.07 -13.71
CA GLN A 139 -4.04 1.45 -14.95
C GLN A 139 -2.87 2.42 -14.67
N GLY A 140 -3.09 3.44 -13.85
CA GLY A 140 -2.05 4.37 -13.44
C GLY A 140 -0.91 3.66 -12.72
N GLN A 141 -1.21 2.72 -11.82
CA GLN A 141 -0.19 1.93 -11.14
C GLN A 141 0.61 1.06 -12.10
N TYR A 142 -0.05 0.45 -13.08
CA TYR A 142 0.59 -0.39 -14.07
C TYR A 142 1.48 0.41 -15.04
N ASP A 143 0.98 1.52 -15.57
CA ASP A 143 1.69 2.29 -16.61
C ASP A 143 2.77 3.22 -16.04
N LEU A 144 2.46 3.89 -14.92
CA LEU A 144 3.30 4.96 -14.40
C LEU A 144 4.22 4.51 -13.27
N GLY A 145 3.85 3.47 -12.51
CA GLY A 145 4.54 3.03 -11.28
C GLY A 145 3.63 3.20 -10.07
N GLU A 146 4.12 3.02 -8.84
CA GLU A 146 3.25 3.09 -7.65
C GLU A 146 2.94 4.54 -7.21
N ASN A 147 3.89 5.45 -7.41
CA ASN A 147 3.76 6.86 -7.00
C ASN A 147 4.67 7.78 -7.85
N LYS A 148 4.47 9.10 -7.76
CA LYS A 148 5.21 10.06 -8.59
C LYS A 148 6.72 10.09 -8.32
N LEU A 149 7.15 9.72 -7.11
CA LEU A 149 8.57 9.68 -6.73
C LEU A 149 9.31 8.46 -7.30
N GLY A 150 8.59 7.49 -7.85
CA GLY A 150 9.18 6.26 -8.38
C GLY A 150 9.69 5.33 -7.28
N ILE A 151 8.98 5.25 -6.16
CA ILE A 151 9.31 4.32 -5.07
C ILE A 151 8.33 3.15 -5.12
N GLU A 152 8.81 1.94 -5.37
CA GLU A 152 8.03 0.71 -5.24
C GLU A 152 8.16 0.18 -3.81
N ILE A 153 7.05 0.06 -3.08
CA ILE A 153 7.01 -0.30 -1.66
C ILE A 153 6.38 -1.70 -1.51
N LYS A 154 7.15 -2.65 -1.00
CA LYS A 154 6.69 -4.04 -0.79
C LYS A 154 6.73 -4.42 0.68
N ASN A 155 5.59 -4.88 1.20
CA ASN A 155 5.55 -5.50 2.51
C ASN A 155 6.03 -6.96 2.45
N ASP A 156 7.16 -7.27 3.09
CA ASP A 156 7.69 -8.62 3.21
C ASP A 156 8.08 -8.94 4.66
N GLN A 157 7.10 -9.47 5.40
CA GLN A 157 7.25 -9.92 6.78
C GLN A 157 8.08 -11.21 6.91
N LEU A 158 8.33 -11.93 5.80
CA LEU A 158 9.02 -13.22 5.83
C LEU A 158 10.55 -13.08 5.88
N ILE A 159 11.09 -11.89 5.61
CA ILE A 159 12.52 -11.61 5.70
C ILE A 159 13.06 -11.93 7.10
N LYS A 160 12.30 -11.63 8.16
CA LYS A 160 12.70 -11.91 9.55
C LYS A 160 12.93 -13.41 9.80
N LYS A 161 12.07 -14.24 9.22
CA LYS A 161 12.11 -15.71 9.35
C LYS A 161 13.20 -16.33 8.48
N TYR A 162 13.25 -15.96 7.20
CA TYR A 162 14.11 -16.64 6.23
C TYR A 162 15.46 -15.96 5.99
N LYS A 163 15.68 -14.76 6.51
CA LYS A 163 16.89 -13.94 6.30
C LYS A 163 17.22 -13.74 4.82
N ASN A 164 16.18 -13.70 3.99
CA ASN A 164 16.25 -13.51 2.54
C ASN A 164 15.21 -12.47 2.13
N ILE A 165 15.59 -11.59 1.21
CA ILE A 165 14.70 -10.64 0.54
C ILE A 165 14.23 -11.28 -0.77
N TYR A 166 12.93 -11.27 -1.05
CA TYR A 166 12.41 -11.73 -2.34
C TYR A 166 12.26 -10.55 -3.30
N ILE A 167 13.08 -10.53 -4.36
CA ILE A 167 12.99 -9.51 -5.41
C ILE A 167 12.24 -10.11 -6.60
N GLU A 168 11.04 -9.59 -6.87
CA GLU A 168 10.22 -10.01 -8.00
C GLU A 168 10.68 -9.35 -9.30
N TYR A 169 10.66 -10.11 -10.39
CA TYR A 169 10.93 -9.61 -11.74
C TYR A 169 9.88 -10.01 -12.79
N ALA A 170 8.96 -10.92 -12.49
CA ALA A 170 7.85 -11.23 -13.39
C ALA A 170 6.67 -11.85 -12.65
N GLU A 171 5.46 -11.61 -13.15
CA GLU A 171 4.23 -12.12 -12.52
C GLU A 171 3.23 -12.68 -13.53
N LYS A 172 2.17 -13.29 -12.99
CA LYS A 172 0.96 -13.69 -13.70
C LYS A 172 -0.25 -13.29 -12.88
N ALA A 173 -1.24 -12.68 -13.53
CA ALA A 173 -2.52 -12.38 -12.89
C ALA A 173 -3.24 -13.64 -12.36
N ARG A 174 -3.05 -14.79 -13.02
CA ARG A 174 -3.59 -16.10 -12.61
C ARG A 174 -2.57 -17.21 -12.88
N ALA A 175 -2.52 -18.21 -12.00
CA ALA A 175 -1.61 -19.35 -12.15
C ALA A 175 -1.81 -20.10 -13.49
N SER A 176 -3.04 -20.12 -14.00
CA SER A 176 -3.41 -20.75 -15.28
C SER A 176 -2.91 -19.99 -16.51
N ASN A 177 -2.45 -18.74 -16.39
CA ASN A 177 -1.93 -18.00 -17.53
C ASN A 177 -0.65 -18.68 -18.04
N ALA A 178 -0.48 -18.83 -19.35
CA ALA A 178 0.70 -19.47 -19.92
C ALA A 178 1.97 -18.64 -19.68
N ASN A 179 1.89 -17.33 -19.94
CA ASN A 179 3.05 -16.44 -19.98
C ASN A 179 3.16 -15.57 -18.74
N TYR A 180 4.39 -15.42 -18.24
CA TYR A 180 4.74 -14.40 -17.26
C TYR A 180 4.92 -13.06 -17.97
N ILE A 181 4.46 -11.98 -17.35
CA ILE A 181 4.72 -10.61 -17.82
C ILE A 181 5.79 -9.96 -16.93
N PRO A 182 6.60 -9.03 -17.46
CA PRO A 182 7.54 -8.26 -16.64
C PRO A 182 6.82 -7.55 -15.48
N SER A 183 7.36 -7.69 -14.27
CA SER A 183 6.87 -7.05 -13.05
C SER A 183 8.05 -6.68 -12.14
N GLY A 184 7.77 -6.00 -11.02
CA GLY A 184 8.79 -5.52 -10.08
C GLY A 184 9.95 -4.84 -10.80
N ILE A 185 11.17 -5.37 -10.61
CA ILE A 185 12.37 -4.73 -11.14
C ILE A 185 12.45 -4.69 -12.68
N LEU A 186 11.75 -5.56 -13.41
CA LEU A 186 11.73 -5.56 -14.89
C LEU A 186 10.58 -4.74 -15.48
N LYS A 187 9.68 -4.22 -14.65
CA LYS A 187 8.57 -3.38 -15.12
C LYS A 187 9.12 -2.10 -15.74
N LYS A 188 8.57 -1.67 -16.88
CA LYS A 188 8.98 -0.44 -17.58
C LYS A 188 8.12 0.74 -17.12
N ASP A 189 8.37 1.21 -15.92
CA ASP A 189 7.67 2.31 -15.26
C ASP A 189 8.65 3.33 -14.67
N ASN A 190 8.15 4.31 -13.91
CA ASN A 190 8.98 5.35 -13.29
C ASN A 190 9.79 4.87 -12.07
N THR A 191 9.73 3.58 -11.70
CA THR A 191 10.35 3.11 -10.46
C THR A 191 11.86 3.31 -10.49
N ARG A 192 12.37 4.05 -9.51
CA ARG A 192 13.79 4.34 -9.24
C ARG A 192 14.30 3.57 -8.03
N PHE A 193 13.44 3.41 -7.01
CA PHE A 193 13.76 2.76 -5.76
C PHE A 193 12.82 1.60 -5.48
N PHE A 194 13.38 0.52 -4.96
CA PHE A 194 12.65 -0.66 -4.49
C PHE A 194 12.84 -0.76 -2.98
N LEU A 195 11.79 -0.46 -2.23
CA LEU A 195 11.75 -0.49 -0.77
C LEU A 195 10.98 -1.74 -0.32
N ILE A 196 11.61 -2.58 0.50
CA ILE A 196 11.02 -3.85 0.90
C ILE A 196 11.28 -4.15 2.38
N GLY A 197 10.24 -4.59 3.08
CA GLY A 197 10.33 -5.00 4.49
C GLY A 197 9.04 -4.81 5.25
N ASP A 198 9.17 -4.40 6.50
CA ASP A 198 8.06 -4.00 7.35
C ASP A 198 8.45 -2.79 8.21
N GLU A 199 7.51 -2.29 9.03
CA GLU A 199 7.71 -1.11 9.87
C GLU A 199 8.90 -1.23 10.85
N GLN A 200 9.31 -2.46 11.23
CA GLN A 200 10.44 -2.64 12.13
C GLN A 200 11.78 -2.63 11.39
N LYS A 201 11.82 -3.14 10.15
CA LYS A 201 13.03 -3.15 9.34
C LYS A 201 12.70 -3.30 7.86
N PHE A 202 13.30 -2.41 7.06
CA PHE A 202 13.22 -2.43 5.62
C PHE A 202 14.57 -2.15 4.96
N TRP A 203 14.67 -2.46 3.68
CA TRP A 203 15.82 -2.24 2.83
C TRP A 203 15.39 -1.43 1.62
N ILE A 204 16.27 -0.56 1.15
CA ILE A 204 16.04 0.28 -0.02
C ILE A 204 17.13 -0.04 -1.03
N PHE A 205 16.73 -0.27 -2.27
CA PHE A 205 17.66 -0.50 -3.37
C PHE A 205 17.35 0.45 -4.51
N ARG A 206 18.39 0.89 -5.22
CA ARG A 206 18.20 1.47 -6.54
C ARG A 206 17.75 0.36 -7.49
N LYS A 207 16.68 0.57 -8.25
CA LYS A 207 16.17 -0.39 -9.24
C LYS A 207 17.24 -0.72 -10.29
N SER A 208 18.01 0.29 -10.73
CA SER A 208 19.15 0.11 -11.63
C SER A 208 20.15 -0.91 -11.08
N ARG A 209 20.50 -0.82 -9.79
CA ARG A 209 21.42 -1.75 -9.16
C ARG A 209 20.84 -3.17 -9.06
N LEU A 210 19.55 -3.30 -8.74
CA LEU A 210 18.89 -4.61 -8.75
C LEU A 210 18.86 -5.24 -10.16
N LEU A 211 18.68 -4.43 -11.20
CA LEU A 211 18.74 -4.89 -12.59
C LEU A 211 20.15 -5.37 -12.98
N GLU A 212 21.19 -4.62 -12.61
CA GLU A 212 22.58 -5.05 -12.81
C GLU A 212 22.84 -6.40 -12.14
N ILE A 213 22.46 -6.55 -10.87
CA ILE A 213 22.58 -7.80 -10.12
C ILE A 213 21.82 -8.92 -10.82
N TYR A 214 20.57 -8.68 -11.24
CA TYR A 214 19.78 -9.66 -11.97
C TYR A 214 20.50 -10.18 -13.23
N TYR A 215 21.05 -9.28 -14.05
CA TYR A 215 21.76 -9.68 -15.27
C TYR A 215 23.13 -10.33 -14.99
N GLU A 216 23.84 -9.91 -13.95
CA GLU A 216 25.06 -10.59 -13.48
C GLU A 216 24.76 -12.04 -13.07
N GLU A 217 23.71 -12.26 -12.28
CA GLU A 217 23.37 -13.60 -11.78
C GLU A 217 22.86 -14.51 -12.91
N ILE A 218 22.15 -13.97 -13.90
CA ILE A 218 21.81 -14.73 -15.13
C ILE A 218 23.08 -15.16 -15.86
N ARG A 219 24.06 -14.27 -16.04
CA ARG A 219 25.33 -14.61 -16.69
C ARG A 219 26.07 -15.68 -15.92
N TYR A 220 26.11 -15.60 -14.59
CA TYR A 220 26.70 -16.65 -13.75
C TYR A 220 26.02 -18.00 -13.95
N GLN A 221 24.68 -18.04 -13.99
CA GLN A 221 23.96 -19.29 -14.26
C GLN A 221 24.27 -19.86 -15.64
N GLN A 222 24.29 -19.03 -16.68
CA GLN A 222 24.62 -19.45 -18.06
C GLN A 222 26.05 -20.00 -18.16
N GLN A 223 26.98 -19.44 -17.41
CA GLN A 223 28.38 -19.88 -17.33
C GLN A 223 28.63 -20.97 -16.29
N GLN A 224 27.58 -21.50 -15.64
CA GLN A 224 27.67 -22.48 -14.55
C GLN A 224 28.54 -22.04 -13.37
N GLN A 225 28.66 -20.72 -13.16
CA GLN A 225 29.39 -20.13 -12.04
C GLN A 225 28.50 -20.02 -10.80
N ARG A 226 29.10 -20.12 -9.62
CA ARG A 226 28.40 -19.89 -8.35
C ARG A 226 28.14 -18.41 -8.13
N SER A 227 26.92 -18.08 -7.70
CA SER A 227 26.56 -16.74 -7.26
C SER A 227 27.45 -16.28 -6.10
N ARG A 228 28.16 -15.16 -6.28
CA ARG A 228 28.94 -14.53 -5.20
C ARG A 228 28.05 -14.00 -4.08
N ARG A 229 26.83 -13.60 -4.43
CA ARG A 229 25.80 -13.09 -3.50
C ARG A 229 24.94 -14.20 -2.90
N LYS A 230 25.18 -15.46 -3.28
CA LYS A 230 24.36 -16.63 -2.92
C LYS A 230 22.89 -16.45 -3.30
N ILE A 231 22.62 -15.71 -4.38
CA ILE A 231 21.29 -15.50 -4.92
C ILE A 231 20.76 -16.81 -5.51
N GLN A 232 19.46 -17.06 -5.34
CA GLN A 232 18.78 -18.17 -5.99
C GLN A 232 17.50 -17.68 -6.67
N PHE A 233 17.36 -17.98 -7.95
CA PHE A 233 16.10 -17.76 -8.66
C PHE A 233 15.03 -18.72 -8.16
N LYS A 234 13.82 -18.20 -7.95
CA LYS A 234 12.66 -18.94 -7.45
C LYS A 234 11.44 -18.62 -8.29
N GLN A 235 10.71 -19.67 -8.65
CA GLN A 235 9.39 -19.56 -9.26
C GLN A 235 8.35 -20.02 -8.24
N LYS A 236 7.37 -19.15 -7.98
CA LYS A 236 6.11 -19.44 -7.28
C LYS A 236 4.99 -19.59 -8.33
N GLU A 237 3.78 -19.94 -7.92
CA GLU A 237 2.66 -20.17 -8.87
C GLU A 237 2.37 -18.98 -9.79
N THR A 238 2.42 -17.76 -9.25
CA THR A 238 2.07 -16.53 -9.96
C THR A 238 3.21 -15.52 -10.05
N SER A 239 4.40 -15.85 -9.54
CA SER A 239 5.49 -14.89 -9.42
C SER A 239 6.86 -15.55 -9.64
N LYS A 240 7.73 -14.83 -10.33
CA LYS A 240 9.14 -15.15 -10.52
C LYS A 240 9.98 -14.06 -9.88
N GLY A 241 10.96 -14.50 -9.11
CA GLY A 241 11.85 -13.61 -8.40
C GLY A 241 13.14 -14.32 -8.04
N PHE A 242 13.99 -13.63 -7.31
CA PHE A 242 15.16 -14.24 -6.71
C PHE A 242 15.20 -13.95 -5.22
N VAL A 243 15.67 -14.93 -4.45
CA VAL A 243 15.96 -14.75 -3.03
C VAL A 243 17.36 -14.19 -2.88
N TYR A 244 17.46 -13.06 -2.19
CA TYR A 244 18.68 -12.33 -1.95
C TYR A 244 19.00 -12.37 -0.45
N PRO A 245 20.03 -13.11 -0.02
CA PRO A 245 20.40 -13.19 1.39
C PRO A 245 20.68 -11.81 1.99
N VAL A 246 20.08 -11.53 3.15
CA VAL A 246 20.18 -10.22 3.82
C VAL A 246 21.63 -9.79 4.06
N ILE A 247 22.51 -10.74 4.41
CA ILE A 247 23.95 -10.48 4.62
C ILE A 247 24.61 -9.92 3.37
N ALA A 248 24.20 -10.37 2.17
CA ALA A 248 24.74 -9.86 0.92
C ALA A 248 23.97 -8.60 0.46
N ALA A 249 22.66 -8.55 0.68
CA ALA A 249 21.81 -7.45 0.26
C ALA A 249 22.11 -6.14 1.01
N GLN A 250 22.45 -6.22 2.31
CA GLN A 250 22.78 -5.04 3.11
C GLN A 250 23.97 -4.22 2.56
N HIS A 251 24.85 -4.84 1.77
CA HIS A 251 26.00 -4.15 1.17
C HIS A 251 25.62 -3.34 -0.09
N GLU A 252 24.47 -3.64 -0.69
CA GLU A 252 23.96 -2.96 -1.89
C GLU A 252 22.77 -2.04 -1.58
N ALA A 253 22.20 -2.18 -0.38
CA ALA A 253 21.11 -1.33 0.09
C ALA A 253 21.63 0.08 0.42
N ILE A 254 20.79 1.08 0.18
CA ILE A 254 21.04 2.47 0.57
C ILE A 254 20.24 2.83 1.82
N SER A 255 20.69 3.88 2.51
CA SER A 255 19.94 4.43 3.63
C SER A 255 18.70 5.20 3.15
N PHE A 256 17.78 5.46 4.08
CA PHE A 256 16.58 6.27 3.80
C PHE A 256 16.96 7.70 3.43
N GLU A 257 17.94 8.27 4.12
CA GLU A 257 18.50 9.61 3.86
C GLU A 257 19.12 9.69 2.46
N GLN A 258 19.88 8.67 2.05
CA GLN A 258 20.47 8.60 0.71
C GLN A 258 19.40 8.54 -0.38
N MET A 259 18.35 7.72 -0.18
CA MET A 259 17.21 7.69 -1.10
C MET A 259 16.58 9.08 -1.25
N VAL A 260 16.33 9.77 -0.13
CA VAL A 260 15.72 11.10 -0.14
C VAL A 260 16.60 12.12 -0.84
N GLN A 261 17.91 12.10 -0.60
CA GLN A 261 18.87 12.98 -1.29
C GLN A 261 18.85 12.78 -2.80
N GLU A 262 18.62 11.56 -3.28
CA GLU A 262 18.56 11.25 -4.70
C GLU A 262 17.20 11.55 -5.34
N LEU A 263 16.16 11.84 -4.56
CA LEU A 263 14.86 12.23 -5.12
C LEU A 263 14.89 13.61 -5.78
N PHE A 264 15.82 14.49 -5.37
CA PHE A 264 16.00 15.87 -5.83
C PHE A 264 17.41 16.11 -6.39
#